data_AF-A0A1A8GMM4-F1
#
_entry.id   AF-A0A1A8GMM4-F1
#
_cell.length_a   1.000
_cell.length_b   1.000
_cell.length_c   1.000
_cell.angle_alpha   90.00
_cell.angle_beta   90.00
_cell.angle_gamma   90.00
#
_symmetry.space_group_name_H-M   'P 1'
#
loop_
_entity.id
_entity.type
_entity.pdbx_description
1 polymer ?
#
loop_
_entity_poly.entity_id
_entity_poly.type
_entity_poly.pdbx_seq_one_letter_code
_entity_poly.pdbx_strand_id
1 'polypeptide(L)'
;TNTYRDVGVAGQQDEEDFVDILEERRLSSDLGFALRTFGPRLHKGSPPCSSAELHRAVLESQYLRYVTKEVAMETGSCEQEVREEVCGILGEMSQNLQLRFIRLMAYMMTKVFKTVFSAIFVNVEGLNMLQQATQENPVILMP
;
A
#
# COMPACT_ATOMS: atom_id res chain seq x y z
N THR A 1 -48.09 -37.59 18.33
CA THR A 1 -47.46 -37.90 17.03
C THR A 1 -46.67 -36.69 16.59
N ASN A 2 -45.34 -36.77 16.75
CA ASN A 2 -44.26 -36.07 16.03
C ASN A 2 -44.36 -34.55 15.76
N THR A 3 -43.87 -33.74 16.70
CA THR A 3 -43.55 -32.31 16.57
C THR A 3 -42.03 -32.06 16.50
N TYR A 4 -41.27 -32.91 15.79
CA TYR A 4 -39.80 -32.87 15.79
C TYR A 4 -39.14 -32.71 14.40
N ARG A 5 -39.87 -32.31 13.35
CA ARG A 5 -39.30 -32.25 11.99
C ARG A 5 -39.12 -30.87 11.36
N ASP A 6 -39.56 -29.79 12.00
CA ASP A 6 -39.60 -28.49 11.31
C ASP A 6 -38.39 -27.57 11.58
N VAL A 7 -37.51 -27.96 12.51
CA VAL A 7 -36.31 -27.16 12.85
C VAL A 7 -35.17 -27.38 11.84
N GLY A 8 -35.23 -28.44 11.02
CA GLY A 8 -34.18 -28.77 10.05
C GLY A 8 -34.26 -28.01 8.72
N VAL A 9 -35.38 -27.36 8.41
CA VAL A 9 -35.59 -26.67 7.12
C VAL A 9 -35.27 -25.18 7.22
N ALA A 10 -35.47 -24.55 8.39
CA ALA A 10 -35.19 -23.14 8.60
C ALA A 10 -33.69 -22.80 8.47
N GLY A 11 -32.79 -23.72 8.85
CA GLY A 11 -31.35 -23.50 8.74
C GLY A 11 -30.79 -23.57 7.32
N GLN A 12 -31.57 -24.02 6.33
CA GLN A 12 -31.11 -24.19 4.95
C GLN A 12 -31.48 -23.00 4.04
N GLN A 13 -32.52 -22.23 4.40
CA GLN A 13 -32.88 -21.00 3.69
C GLN A 13 -32.02 -19.82 4.14
N ASP A 14 -31.66 -19.76 5.42
CA ASP A 14 -30.83 -18.68 5.95
C ASP A 14 -29.40 -18.68 5.36
N GLU A 15 -28.85 -19.84 4.95
CA GLU A 15 -27.53 -19.90 4.28
C GLU A 15 -27.52 -19.26 2.88
N GLU A 16 -28.68 -19.13 2.22
CA GLU A 16 -28.79 -18.58 0.85
C GLU A 16 -28.62 -17.04 0.82
N ASP A 17 -28.88 -16.35 1.94
CA ASP A 17 -28.83 -14.88 2.04
C ASP A 17 -27.48 -14.32 2.55
N PHE A 18 -26.59 -15.18 3.07
CA PHE A 18 -25.27 -14.74 3.51
C PHE A 18 -24.27 -14.77 2.35
N VAL A 19 -23.72 -13.60 2.02
CA VAL A 19 -22.75 -13.46 0.95
C VAL A 19 -21.34 -13.44 1.53
N ASP A 20 -20.45 -14.22 0.92
CA ASP A 20 -19.03 -14.20 1.22
C ASP A 20 -18.34 -13.02 0.54
N ILE A 21 -18.20 -11.91 1.26
CA ILE A 21 -17.59 -10.69 0.73
C ILE A 21 -16.10 -10.85 0.36
N LEU A 22 -15.46 -11.95 0.74
CA LEU A 22 -14.07 -12.22 0.39
C LEU A 22 -13.92 -13.09 -0.86
N GLU A 23 -15.01 -13.58 -1.45
CA GLU A 23 -14.98 -14.44 -2.64
C GLU A 23 -14.35 -13.75 -3.86
N GLU A 24 -14.83 -12.55 -4.20
CA GLU A 24 -14.29 -11.75 -5.31
C GLU A 24 -12.79 -11.45 -5.12
N ARG A 25 -12.39 -11.17 -3.87
CA ARG A 25 -10.99 -10.90 -3.53
C ARG A 25 -10.14 -12.15 -3.68
N ARG A 26 -10.65 -13.36 -3.44
CA ARG A 26 -9.90 -14.62 -3.61
C ARG A 26 -9.65 -14.96 -5.06
N LEU A 27 -10.61 -14.68 -5.93
CA LEU A 27 -10.52 -14.94 -7.37
C LEU A 27 -9.59 -13.96 -8.11
N SER A 28 -9.39 -12.76 -7.55
CA SER A 28 -8.49 -11.77 -8.15
C SER A 28 -7.01 -12.07 -7.88
N SER A 29 -6.18 -11.83 -8.91
CA SER A 29 -4.73 -11.95 -8.82
C SER A 29 -4.07 -10.59 -8.59
N ASP A 30 -3.40 -10.44 -7.45
CA ASP A 30 -2.66 -9.23 -7.10
C ASP A 30 -1.26 -9.17 -7.75
N LEU A 31 -0.91 -10.21 -8.52
CA LEU A 31 0.42 -10.37 -9.10
C LEU A 31 0.74 -9.27 -10.12
N GLY A 32 -0.24 -8.88 -10.93
CA GLY A 32 -0.09 -7.82 -11.94
C GLY A 32 0.21 -6.45 -11.31
N PHE A 33 -0.34 -6.17 -10.14
CA PHE A 33 -0.03 -4.96 -9.38
C PHE A 33 1.35 -5.02 -8.74
N ALA A 34 1.67 -6.16 -8.11
CA ALA A 34 2.92 -6.37 -7.40
C ALA A 34 4.16 -6.35 -8.32
N LEU A 35 4.05 -6.95 -9.50
CA LEU A 35 5.11 -7.05 -10.50
C LEU A 35 5.17 -5.86 -11.46
N ARG A 36 4.24 -4.90 -11.35
CA ARG A 36 4.25 -3.70 -12.20
C ARG A 36 5.56 -2.95 -11.98
N THR A 37 6.30 -2.67 -13.04
CA THR A 37 7.49 -1.80 -12.96
C THR A 37 7.05 -0.39 -12.57
N PHE A 38 7.69 0.19 -11.56
CA PHE A 38 7.50 1.61 -11.24
C PHE A 38 8.19 2.44 -12.34
N GLY A 39 7.39 3.02 -13.22
CA GLY A 39 7.82 4.04 -14.17
C GLY A 39 7.17 5.36 -13.77
N PRO A 40 7.88 6.26 -13.05
CA PRO A 40 7.35 7.59 -12.79
C PRO A 40 7.11 8.29 -14.14
N ARG A 41 5.99 9.01 -14.27
CA ARG A 41 5.75 9.83 -15.45
C ARG A 41 6.81 10.92 -15.48
N LEU A 42 7.71 10.84 -16.46
CA LEU A 42 8.73 11.87 -16.65
C LEU A 42 8.05 13.20 -16.96
N HIS A 43 8.55 14.28 -16.36
CA HIS A 43 8.15 15.62 -16.74
C HIS A 43 8.50 15.85 -18.22
N LYS A 44 7.62 16.55 -18.94
CA LYS A 44 7.56 16.64 -20.41
C LYS A 44 8.96 16.66 -21.07
N GLY A 45 9.31 15.56 -21.75
CA GLY A 45 10.48 15.49 -22.64
C GLY A 45 11.83 15.21 -21.97
N SER A 46 11.89 15.00 -20.66
CA SER A 46 13.15 14.60 -20.01
C SER A 46 13.55 13.18 -20.45
N PRO A 47 14.81 12.94 -20.87
CA PRO A 47 15.28 11.60 -21.17
C PRO A 47 15.25 10.74 -19.90
N PRO A 48 14.97 9.43 -20.02
CA PRO A 48 15.08 8.53 -18.88
C PRO A 48 16.52 8.58 -18.35
N CYS A 49 16.65 8.92 -17.07
CA CYS A 49 17.93 9.04 -16.38
C CYS A 49 17.99 7.97 -15.30
N SER A 50 19.07 7.18 -15.27
CA SER A 50 19.27 6.20 -14.21
C SER A 50 19.55 6.90 -12.89
N SER A 51 19.28 6.22 -11.77
CA SER A 51 19.57 6.75 -10.43
C SER A 51 21.03 7.16 -10.27
N ALA A 52 21.96 6.42 -10.89
CA ALA A 52 23.39 6.70 -10.84
C ALA A 52 23.76 7.95 -11.66
N GLU A 53 23.17 8.12 -12.84
CA GLU A 53 23.38 9.31 -13.67
C GLU A 53 22.79 10.56 -13.01
N LEU A 54 21.59 10.45 -12.42
CA LEU A 54 20.97 11.54 -11.65
C LEU A 54 21.83 11.93 -10.45
N HIS A 55 22.28 10.94 -9.67
CA HIS A 55 23.15 11.18 -8.52
C HIS A 55 24.43 11.92 -8.91
N ARG A 56 25.07 11.50 -10.00
CA ARG A 56 26.25 12.17 -10.54
C ARG A 56 25.94 13.60 -11.02
N ALA A 57 24.85 13.78 -11.76
CA ALA A 57 24.44 15.10 -12.26
C ALA A 57 24.17 16.09 -11.13
N VAL A 58 23.56 15.63 -10.03
CA VAL A 58 23.32 16.46 -8.84
C VAL A 58 24.63 16.82 -8.15
N LEU A 59 25.52 15.85 -7.91
CA LEU A 59 26.84 16.08 -7.30
C LEU A 59 27.72 17.06 -8.09
N GLU A 60 27.65 17.01 -9.42
CA GLU A 60 28.42 17.88 -10.30
C GLU A 60 27.75 19.26 -10.52
N SER A 61 26.54 19.48 -9.99
CA SER A 61 25.79 20.71 -10.20
C SER A 61 26.45 21.93 -9.55
N GLN A 62 26.43 23.06 -10.26
CA GLN A 62 27.02 24.31 -9.77
C GLN A 62 26.35 24.80 -8.47
N TYR A 63 25.03 24.59 -8.37
CA TYR A 63 24.27 24.95 -7.19
C TYR A 63 24.72 24.18 -5.95
N LEU A 64 24.85 22.85 -6.04
CA LEU A 64 25.28 22.03 -4.91
C LEU A 64 26.71 22.39 -4.48
N ARG A 65 27.60 22.67 -5.45
CA ARG A 65 28.97 23.16 -5.17
C ARG A 65 28.98 24.49 -4.45
N TYR A 66 28.12 25.43 -4.83
CA TYR A 66 28.00 26.72 -4.16
C TYR A 66 27.49 26.55 -2.72
N VAL A 67 26.41 25.78 -2.53
CA VAL A 67 25.84 25.51 -1.21
C VAL A 67 26.83 24.78 -0.30
N THR A 68 27.58 23.81 -0.83
CA THR A 68 28.63 23.09 -0.07
C THR A 68 29.68 24.06 0.49
N LYS A 69 30.05 25.08 -0.29
CA LYS A 69 31.01 26.11 0.14
C LYS A 69 30.45 27.03 1.21
N GLU A 70 29.21 27.48 1.04
CA GLU A 70 28.53 28.32 2.02
C GLU A 70 28.37 27.58 3.35
N VAL A 71 27.94 26.32 3.33
CA VAL A 71 27.78 25.48 4.52
C VAL A 71 29.12 25.20 5.21
N ALA A 72 30.19 24.92 4.44
CA ALA A 72 31.53 24.74 4.99
C ALA A 72 32.03 26.03 5.69
N MET A 73 31.77 27.19 5.09
CA MET A 73 32.11 28.49 5.67
C MET A 73 31.31 28.79 6.95
N GLU A 74 30.00 28.51 6.97
CA GLU A 74 29.14 28.74 8.13
C GLU A 74 29.44 27.81 9.30
N THR A 75 29.77 26.55 9.01
CA THR A 75 30.01 25.50 10.02
C THR A 75 31.47 25.48 10.49
N GLY A 76 32.39 26.11 9.75
CA GLY A 76 33.84 26.05 10.01
C GLY A 76 34.49 24.70 9.63
N SER A 77 33.77 23.85 8.92
CA SER A 77 34.22 22.55 8.41
C SER A 77 34.97 22.69 7.09
N CYS A 78 35.74 21.66 6.71
CA CYS A 78 36.38 21.67 5.39
C CYS A 78 35.37 21.29 4.28
N GLU A 79 35.53 21.86 3.08
CA GLU A 79 34.65 21.55 1.93
C GLU A 79 34.59 20.05 1.62
N GLN A 80 35.68 19.31 1.87
CA GLN A 80 35.78 17.88 1.62
C GLN A 80 34.88 17.07 2.56
N GLU A 81 34.82 17.44 3.84
CA GLU A 81 34.00 16.78 4.85
C GLU A 81 32.50 16.98 4.57
N VAL A 82 32.11 18.23 4.27
CA VAL A 82 30.72 18.54 3.87
C VAL A 82 30.36 17.80 2.57
N ARG A 83 31.30 17.67 1.64
CA ARG A 83 31.07 16.91 0.40
C ARG A 83 30.88 15.41 0.63
N GLU A 84 31.61 14.82 1.56
CA GLU A 84 31.46 13.41 1.94
C GLU A 84 30.09 13.16 2.59
N GLU A 85 29.63 14.07 3.44
CA GLU A 85 28.29 14.04 4.02
C GLU A 85 27.20 14.12 2.94
N VAL A 86 27.34 15.06 2.00
CA VAL A 86 26.43 15.19 0.85
C VAL A 86 26.39 13.93 -0.01
N CYS A 87 27.53 13.29 -0.26
CA CYS A 87 27.60 12.00 -0.95
C CYS A 87 26.88 10.90 -0.16
N GLY A 88 27.00 10.88 1.16
CA GLY A 88 26.28 9.96 2.04
C GLY A 88 24.77 10.14 1.95
N ILE A 89 24.30 11.39 2.07
CA ILE A 89 22.87 11.75 2.01
C ILE A 89 22.29 11.41 0.64
N LEU A 90 22.96 11.81 -0.45
CA LEU A 90 22.51 11.49 -1.81
C LEU A 90 22.55 9.97 -2.06
N GLY A 91 23.52 9.27 -1.49
CA GLY A 91 23.60 7.82 -1.49
C GLY A 91 22.38 7.19 -0.84
N GLU A 92 22.00 7.65 0.36
CA GLU A 92 20.82 7.20 1.10
C GLU A 92 19.52 7.53 0.35
N MET A 93 19.38 8.74 -0.20
CA MET A 93 18.25 9.14 -1.04
C MET A 93 18.15 8.30 -2.33
N SER A 94 19.29 7.91 -2.90
CA SER A 94 19.37 7.10 -4.11
C SER A 94 19.15 5.61 -3.85
N GLN A 95 19.19 5.18 -2.58
CA GLN A 95 18.75 3.85 -2.23
C GLN A 95 17.27 3.74 -2.59
N ASN A 96 17.04 3.16 -3.76
CA ASN A 96 15.81 2.46 -4.05
C ASN A 96 15.71 1.36 -3.00
N LEU A 97 15.11 1.69 -1.85
CA LEU A 97 14.40 0.72 -1.02
C LEU A 97 13.41 0.11 -2.01
N GLN A 98 13.81 -1.02 -2.60
CA GLN A 98 13.34 -1.34 -3.93
C GLN A 98 11.82 -1.38 -3.83
N LEU A 99 11.11 -0.49 -4.52
CA LEU A 99 9.65 -0.50 -4.50
C LEU A 99 9.13 -1.89 -4.86
N ARG A 100 9.96 -2.69 -5.54
CA ARG A 100 9.87 -4.14 -5.71
C ARG A 100 9.70 -4.92 -4.40
N PHE A 101 10.57 -4.75 -3.40
CA PHE A 101 10.45 -5.39 -2.08
C PHE A 101 9.21 -4.93 -1.32
N ILE A 102 8.89 -3.63 -1.34
CA ILE A 102 7.68 -3.12 -0.68
C ILE A 102 6.42 -3.71 -1.35
N ARG A 103 6.38 -3.77 -2.69
CA ARG A 103 5.28 -4.38 -3.45
C ARG A 103 5.22 -5.90 -3.28
N LEU A 104 6.37 -6.57 -3.23
CA LEU A 104 6.44 -8.00 -2.94
C LEU A 104 5.93 -8.30 -1.53
N MET A 105 6.30 -7.48 -0.55
CA MET A 105 5.79 -7.59 0.82
C MET A 105 4.27 -7.39 0.85
N ALA A 106 3.75 -6.36 0.17
CA ALA A 106 2.31 -6.13 0.06
C ALA A 106 1.57 -7.31 -0.61
N TYR A 107 2.18 -7.92 -1.63
CA TYR A 107 1.66 -9.12 -2.27
C TYR A 107 1.63 -10.32 -1.31
N MET A 108 2.74 -10.57 -0.61
CA MET A 108 2.84 -11.66 0.36
C MET A 108 1.84 -11.48 1.50
N MET A 109 1.70 -10.26 2.05
CA MET A 109 0.67 -9.95 3.04
C MET A 109 -0.74 -10.21 2.51
N THR A 110 -1.03 -9.81 1.28
CA THR A 110 -2.35 -10.08 0.67
C THR A 110 -2.63 -11.58 0.55
N LYS A 111 -1.60 -12.39 0.26
CA LYS A 111 -1.71 -13.86 0.27
C LYS A 111 -1.96 -14.39 1.68
N VAL A 112 -1.22 -13.92 2.68
CA VAL A 112 -1.43 -14.30 4.09
C VAL A 112 -2.85 -13.97 4.52
N PHE A 113 -3.37 -12.78 4.21
CA PHE A 113 -4.74 -12.40 4.55
C PHE A 113 -5.79 -13.29 3.86
N LYS A 114 -5.58 -13.66 2.58
CA LYS A 114 -6.46 -14.62 1.87
C LYS A 114 -6.42 -16.02 2.49
N THR A 115 -5.31 -16.42 3.10
CA THR A 115 -5.17 -17.72 3.78
C THR A 115 -5.76 -17.70 5.18
N VAL A 116 -5.58 -16.62 5.93
CA VAL A 116 -6.07 -16.49 7.32
C VAL A 116 -7.59 -16.27 7.34
N PHE A 117 -8.11 -15.43 6.44
CA PHE A 117 -9.54 -15.15 6.35
C PHE A 117 -10.16 -16.00 5.24
N SER A 118 -10.55 -17.22 5.59
CA SER A 118 -11.03 -18.21 4.63
C SER A 118 -12.46 -17.98 4.15
N ALA A 119 -13.32 -17.32 4.93
CA ALA A 119 -14.64 -16.83 4.51
C ALA A 119 -15.16 -15.82 5.53
N ILE A 120 -15.80 -14.75 5.06
CA ILE A 120 -16.56 -13.84 5.92
C ILE A 120 -17.95 -13.74 5.32
N PHE A 121 -18.88 -14.46 5.94
CA PHE A 121 -20.29 -14.46 5.58
C PHE A 121 -20.98 -13.28 6.26
N VAL A 122 -21.65 -12.45 5.46
CA VAL A 122 -22.44 -11.32 5.96
C VAL A 122 -23.84 -11.38 5.37
N ASN A 123 -24.83 -11.11 6.22
CA ASN A 123 -26.22 -10.92 5.80
C ASN A 123 -26.34 -9.53 5.15
N VAL A 124 -26.43 -9.50 3.82
CA VAL A 124 -26.41 -8.26 3.04
C VAL A 124 -27.70 -7.45 3.25
N GLU A 125 -28.84 -8.12 3.32
CA GLU A 125 -30.15 -7.55 3.65
C GLU A 125 -30.13 -6.85 5.02
N GLY A 126 -29.60 -7.53 6.04
CA GLY A 126 -29.45 -6.96 7.39
C GLY A 126 -28.52 -5.76 7.42
N LEU A 127 -27.43 -5.79 6.64
CA LEU A 127 -26.48 -4.68 6.53
C LEU A 127 -27.10 -3.48 5.82
N ASN A 128 -27.85 -3.70 4.73
CA ASN A 128 -28.56 -2.65 4.00
C ASN A 128 -29.65 -2.00 4.86
N MET A 129 -30.40 -2.80 5.61
CA MET A 129 -31.42 -2.30 6.54
C MET A 129 -30.77 -1.47 7.66
N LEU A 130 -29.63 -1.91 8.19
CA LEU A 130 -28.85 -1.16 9.18
C LEU A 130 -28.31 0.16 8.59
N GLN A 131 -27.79 0.13 7.37
CA GLN A 131 -27.28 1.31 6.67
C GLN A 131 -28.38 2.35 6.45
N GLN A 132 -29.59 1.91 6.11
CA GLN A 132 -30.76 2.77 5.97
C GLN A 132 -31.20 3.34 7.33
N ALA A 133 -31.28 2.51 8.37
CA ALA A 133 -31.60 2.95 9.73
C ALA A 133 -30.57 3.94 10.29
N THR A 134 -29.30 3.82 9.89
CA THR A 134 -28.21 4.73 10.30
C THR A 134 -28.33 6.12 9.67
N GLN A 135 -28.94 6.24 8.48
CA GLN A 135 -29.24 7.56 7.90
C GLN A 135 -30.33 8.30 8.67
N GLU A 136 -31.28 7.57 9.25
CA GLU A 136 -32.41 8.16 9.97
C GLU A 136 -32.12 8.35 11.47
N ASN A 137 -31.35 7.46 12.10
CA ASN A 137 -31.04 7.49 13.53
C ASN A 137 -29.62 6.97 13.82
N PRO A 138 -28.87 7.54 14.77
CA PRO A 138 -27.56 7.01 15.15
C PRO A 138 -27.71 5.62 15.80
N VAL A 139 -27.18 4.59 15.15
CA VAL A 139 -27.23 3.21 15.65
C VAL A 139 -26.06 2.96 16.60
N ILE A 140 -26.35 2.42 17.78
CA ILE A 140 -25.33 1.95 18.75
C ILE A 140 -25.27 0.44 18.67
N LEU A 141 -24.14 -0.10 18.21
CA LEU A 141 -23.86 -1.53 18.26
C LEU A 141 -23.37 -1.88 19.67
N MET A 142 -24.14 -2.70 20.37
CA MET A 142 -23.75 -3.25 21.67
C MET A 142 -22.85 -4.48 21.45
N PRO A 143 -21.73 -4.60 22.19
CA PRO A 143 -20.79 -5.70 22.07
C PRO A 143 -21.36 -7.05 22.52
#